data_AF-A0A2N0V3Z5-F1
#
_entry.id   AF-A0A2N0V3Z5-F1
#
_cell.length_a   1.000
_cell.length_b   1.000
_cell.length_c   1.000
_cell.angle_alpha   90.00
_cell.angle_beta   90.00
_cell.angle_gamma   90.00
#
_symmetry.space_group_name_H-M   'P 1'
#
loop_
_entity.id
_entity.type
_entity.pdbx_description
1 polymer ?
#
loop_
_entity_poly.entity_id
_entity_poly.type
_entity_poly.pdbx_seq_one_letter_code
_entity_poly.pdbx_strand_id
1 'polypeptide(L)'
;MISNVLNSATSLISNAQQKASTAAQTIANLPVQAQEVGGSKDVGSADLFKPVLSLKEAELETSAGAKMIKVHEKTLGSLLDVTA
;
A
#
# COMPACT_ATOMS: atom_id res chain seq x y z
N MET A 1 -2.76 -11.72 -22.46
CA MET A 1 -2.10 -10.48 -21.99
C MET A 1 -2.97 -9.67 -21.02
N ILE A 2 -4.29 -9.57 -21.23
CA ILE A 2 -5.25 -8.81 -20.40
C ILE A 2 -5.39 -9.37 -18.96
N SER A 3 -5.43 -10.70 -18.76
CA SER A 3 -5.44 -11.33 -17.43
C SER A 3 -4.17 -11.05 -16.60
N ASN A 4 -3.05 -10.72 -17.26
CA ASN A 4 -1.80 -10.43 -16.58
C ASN A 4 -1.85 -9.06 -15.87
N VAL A 5 -2.57 -8.09 -16.43
CA VAL A 5 -2.74 -6.74 -15.85
C VAL A 5 -3.52 -6.80 -14.54
N LEU A 6 -4.57 -7.62 -14.50
CA LEU A 6 -5.37 -7.81 -13.28
C LEU A 6 -4.55 -8.48 -12.17
N ASN A 7 -3.77 -9.51 -12.52
CA ASN A 7 -2.87 -10.17 -11.57
C ASN A 7 -1.81 -9.20 -11.03
N SER A 8 -1.18 -8.40 -11.88
CA SER A 8 -0.21 -7.39 -11.45
C SER A 8 -0.84 -6.31 -10.55
N ALA A 9 -2.06 -5.86 -10.87
CA ALA A 9 -2.80 -4.91 -10.05
C ALA A 9 -3.12 -5.49 -8.66
N THR A 10 -3.59 -6.74 -8.61
CA THR A 10 -3.85 -7.45 -7.35
C THR A 10 -2.58 -7.63 -6.54
N SER A 11 -1.46 -7.98 -7.16
CA SER A 11 -0.17 -8.08 -6.46
C SER A 11 0.29 -6.75 -5.86
N LEU A 12 0.13 -5.63 -6.59
CA LEU A 12 0.45 -4.30 -6.08
C LEU A 12 -0.43 -3.92 -4.89
N ILE A 13 -1.73 -4.19 -4.97
CA ILE A 13 -2.67 -3.91 -3.88
C ILE A 13 -2.35 -4.77 -2.65
N SER A 14 -2.07 -6.07 -2.83
CA SER A 14 -1.71 -6.96 -1.72
C SER A 14 -0.40 -6.54 -1.03
N ASN A 15 0.62 -6.15 -1.81
CA ASN A 15 1.88 -5.64 -1.26
C ASN A 15 1.67 -4.34 -0.49
N ALA A 16 0.86 -3.41 -1.03
CA ALA A 16 0.51 -2.18 -0.36
C ALA A 16 -0.22 -2.43 0.97
N GLN A 17 -1.19 -3.36 1.00
CA GLN A 17 -1.90 -3.73 2.22
C GLN A 17 -0.94 -4.28 3.29
N GLN A 18 0.00 -5.14 2.89
CA GLN A 18 1.01 -5.68 3.81
C GLN A 18 1.94 -4.58 4.36
N LYS A 19 2.42 -3.67 3.51
CA LYS A 19 3.24 -2.51 3.92
C LYS A 19 2.47 -1.61 4.88
N ALA A 20 1.23 -1.27 4.56
CA ALA A 20 0.39 -0.42 5.40
C ALA A 20 0.11 -1.05 6.77
N SER A 21 -0.21 -2.35 6.80
CA SER A 21 -0.41 -3.11 8.05
C SER A 21 0.85 -3.10 8.92
N THR A 22 2.01 -3.39 8.33
CA THR A 22 3.30 -3.41 9.05
C THR A 22 3.68 -2.02 9.59
N ALA A 23 3.49 -0.98 8.79
CA ALA A 23 3.77 0.39 9.19
C ALA A 23 2.83 0.87 10.31
N ALA A 24 1.53 0.58 10.20
CA ALA A 24 0.55 0.89 11.24
C ALA A 24 0.85 0.14 12.55
N GLN A 25 1.22 -1.14 12.47
CA GLN A 25 1.63 -1.94 13.63
C GLN A 25 2.86 -1.34 14.31
N THR A 26 3.83 -0.85 13.52
CA THR A 26 5.05 -0.22 14.04
C THR A 26 4.72 1.10 14.75
N ILE A 27 3.84 1.93 14.18
CA ILE A 27 3.35 3.17 14.81
C ILE A 27 2.60 2.86 16.12
N ALA A 28 1.77 1.82 16.14
CA ALA A 28 1.02 1.43 17.34
C ALA A 28 1.93 0.89 18.45
N ASN A 29 3.02 0.20 18.09
CA ASN A 29 3.95 -0.40 19.05
C ASN A 29 5.04 0.58 19.55
N LEU A 30 5.30 1.67 18.81
CA LEU A 30 6.26 2.73 19.19
C LEU A 30 6.06 3.28 20.62
N PRO A 31 4.84 3.67 21.06
CA PRO A 31 4.62 4.16 22.42
C PRO A 31 4.70 3.08 23.50
N VAL A 32 4.39 1.82 23.15
CA VAL A 32 4.39 0.69 24.10
C VAL A 32 5.81 0.17 24.36
N GLN A 33 6.67 0.15 23.33
CA GLN A 33 8.09 -0.18 23.50
C GLN A 33 8.84 0.85 24.36
N ALA A 34 8.34 2.10 24.45
CA ALA A 34 8.87 3.12 25.35
C ALA A 34 8.48 2.90 26.83
N GLN A 35 7.59 1.96 27.14
CA GLN A 35 7.09 1.70 28.49
C GLN A 35 7.63 0.39 29.11
N GLU A 36 8.49 -0.35 28.41
CA GLU A 36 9.24 -1.45 29.04
C GLU A 36 10.35 -0.89 29.95
N VAL A 37 10.48 -1.49 31.14
CA VAL A 37 11.27 -0.99 32.29
C VAL A 37 12.67 -0.49 31.91
N GLY A 38 12.89 0.83 32.05
CA GLY A 38 14.20 1.49 31.88
C GLY A 38 14.36 2.36 30.63
N GLY A 39 13.36 2.46 29.75
CA GLY A 39 13.48 3.15 28.46
C GLY A 39 12.67 4.45 28.32
N SER A 40 13.01 5.52 29.03
CA SER A 40 12.50 6.86 28.70
C SER A 40 13.15 7.37 27.41
N LYS A 41 12.74 6.86 26.24
CA LYS A 41 13.06 7.46 24.95
C LYS A 41 11.82 8.17 24.44
N ASP A 42 11.89 9.49 24.42
CA ASP A 42 10.95 10.32 23.66
C ASP A 42 10.87 9.77 22.24
N VAL A 43 9.66 9.40 21.80
CA VAL A 43 9.40 9.00 20.41
C VAL A 43 9.74 10.21 19.54
N GLY A 44 10.89 10.16 18.87
CA GLY A 44 11.34 11.24 18.02
C GLY A 44 10.56 11.25 16.71
N SER A 45 10.34 12.42 16.12
CA SER A 45 9.72 12.54 14.79
C SER A 45 10.48 11.74 13.72
N ALA A 46 11.76 11.45 13.95
CA ALA A 46 12.60 10.60 13.11
C ALA A 46 12.17 9.12 13.10
N ASP A 47 11.61 8.61 14.20
CA ASP A 47 11.17 7.21 14.31
C ASP A 47 9.85 6.97 13.56
N LEU A 48 9.06 8.03 13.38
CA LEU A 48 7.83 8.02 12.59
C LEU A 48 8.09 8.16 11.07
N PHE A 49 9.27 8.64 10.66
CA PHE A 49 9.56 8.91 9.26
C PHE A 49 9.51 7.64 8.39
N LYS A 50 10.12 6.54 8.85
CA LYS A 50 10.13 5.26 8.13
C LYS A 50 8.73 4.66 7.95
N PRO A 51 7.90 4.49 8.99
CA PRO A 51 6.56 3.94 8.81
C PRO A 51 5.64 4.89 8.01
N VAL A 52 5.77 6.22 8.15
CA VAL A 52 5.00 7.17 7.31
C VAL A 52 5.41 7.10 5.84
N LEU A 53 6.71 6.99 5.55
CA LEU A 53 7.19 6.79 4.17
C LEU A 53 6.65 5.49 3.59
N SER A 54 6.68 4.40 4.37
CA SER A 54 6.13 3.10 3.95
C SER A 54 4.62 3.16 3.68
N LEU A 55 3.86 3.93 4.47
CA LEU A 55 2.45 4.19 4.20
C LEU A 55 2.25 4.97 2.90
N LYS A 56 3.12 5.95 2.59
CA LYS A 56 3.06 6.67 1.31
C LYS A 56 3.41 5.81 0.11
N GLU A 57 4.39 4.92 0.23
CA GLU A 57 4.67 3.93 -0.81
C GLU A 57 3.45 3.02 -1.04
N ALA A 58 2.83 2.53 0.03
CA ALA A 58 1.61 1.70 -0.06
C ALA A 58 0.45 2.44 -0.73
N GLU A 59 0.26 3.72 -0.45
CA GLU A 59 -0.75 4.56 -1.10
C GLU A 59 -0.48 4.68 -2.61
N LEU A 60 0.78 4.91 -3.01
CA LEU A 60 1.17 5.02 -4.41
C LEU A 60 1.01 3.68 -5.15
N GLU A 61 1.41 2.57 -4.54
CA GLU A 61 1.23 1.22 -5.09
C GLU A 61 -0.25 0.87 -5.25
N THR A 62 -1.09 1.20 -4.27
CA THR A 62 -2.55 1.01 -4.34
C THR A 62 -3.16 1.86 -5.45
N SER A 63 -2.76 3.13 -5.56
CA SER A 63 -3.22 4.04 -6.61
C SER A 63 -2.84 3.54 -8.01
N ALA A 64 -1.61 3.05 -8.17
CA ALA A 64 -1.13 2.42 -9.40
C ALA A 64 -1.95 1.17 -9.75
N GLY A 65 -2.18 0.27 -8.78
CA GLY A 65 -3.02 -0.91 -8.95
C GLY A 65 -4.46 -0.56 -9.35
N ALA A 66 -5.09 0.41 -8.70
CA ALA A 66 -6.42 0.88 -9.04
C ALA A 66 -6.49 1.48 -10.45
N LYS A 67 -5.45 2.21 -10.87
CA LYS A 67 -5.37 2.75 -12.23
C LYS A 67 -5.23 1.64 -13.28
N MET A 68 -4.46 0.59 -12.98
CA MET A 68 -4.34 -0.59 -13.84
C MET A 68 -5.67 -1.31 -14.02
N ILE A 69 -6.47 -1.45 -12.96
CA ILE A 69 -7.83 -2.03 -13.03
C ILE A 69 -8.73 -1.17 -13.93
N LYS A 70 -8.74 0.17 -13.75
CA LYS A 70 -9.54 1.06 -14.60
C LYS A 70 -9.17 0.99 -16.08
N VAL A 71 -7.86 0.93 -16.37
CA VAL A 71 -7.39 0.78 -17.75
C VAL A 71 -7.80 -0.58 -18.33
N HIS A 72 -7.74 -1.64 -17.53
CA HIS A 72 -8.20 -2.96 -17.91
C HIS A 72 -9.70 -2.98 -18.25
N GLU A 73 -10.55 -2.41 -17.40
CA GLU A 73 -11.99 -2.27 -17.65
C GLU A 73 -12.27 -1.45 -18.92
N LYS A 74 -11.60 -0.31 -19.08
CA LYS A 74 -11.75 0.53 -20.28
C LYS A 74 -11.32 -0.21 -21.56
N THR A 75 -10.26 -1.00 -21.49
CA THR A 75 -9.78 -1.78 -22.65
C THR A 75 -10.77 -2.88 -23.01
N LEU A 76 -11.31 -3.60 -22.03
CA LEU A 76 -12.36 -4.60 -22.27
C LEU A 76 -13.62 -3.97 -22.87
N GLY A 77 -14.09 -2.85 -22.29
CA GLY A 77 -15.25 -2.11 -22.82
C GLY A 77 -15.03 -1.63 -24.25
N SER A 78 -13.86 -1.05 -24.55
CA SER A 78 -13.52 -0.60 -25.91
C SER A 78 -13.43 -1.76 -26.91
N LEU A 79 -12.97 -2.94 -26.49
CA LEU A 79 -12.94 -4.11 -27.37
C LEU A 79 -14.35 -4.62 -27.67
N LEU A 80 -15.23 -4.66 -26.67
CA LEU A 80 -16.62 -5.06 -26.84
C LEU A 80 -17.37 -4.09 -27.78
N ASP A 81 -17.14 -2.79 -27.61
CA ASP A 81 -17.78 -1.73 -28.41
C ASP A 81 -17.34 -1.76 -29.90
N VAL A 82 -16.11 -2.18 -30.18
CA VAL A 82 -15.62 -2.37 -31.57
C VAL A 82 -16.26 -3.59 -32.25
N THR A 83 -16.72 -4.57 -31.46
CA THR A 83 -17.32 -5.80 -31.98
C THR A 83 -18.86 -5.78 -32.03
N ALA A 84 -19.49 -4.74 -31.49
CA ALA A 84 -20.95 -4.52 -31.49
C ALA A 84 -21.39 -3.72 -32.73
#